data_AF-A0A0H5BQ91-F1
#
_entry.id   AF-A0A0H5BQ91-F1
#
_cell.length_a   1.000
_cell.length_b   1.000
_cell.length_c   1.000
_cell.angle_alpha   90.00
_cell.angle_beta   90.00
_cell.angle_gamma   90.00
#
_symmetry.space_group_name_H-M   'P 1'
#
loop_
_entity.id
_entity.type
_entity.pdbx_description
1 polymer ?
#
loop_
_entity_poly.entity_id
_entity_poly.type
_entity_poly.pdbx_seq_one_letter_code
_entity_poly.pdbx_strand_id
1 'polypeptide(L)'
;MLSLGQHPPTEGYCMTWAGVRIDRGYFDDVDLSGINAGLMLEIPGLMSRGNWTAAAFIDERASPPAVEALTRIFTGQAGGTTALLSILVGRFLGVQQVPIRYEVKDDVRHFEIPKLIEGVVSPIPGNKAGEHTTIENSQYWISSKVMVCKAERSKLRVFGRNWNFAGRSAEVCPLDWGNG
;
A
#
# COMPACT_ATOMS: atom_id res chain seq x y z
N MET A 1 5.01 -7.56 10.72
CA MET A 1 4.02 -8.61 10.38
C MET A 1 2.75 -7.93 9.91
N LEU A 2 2.08 -8.40 8.85
CA LEU A 2 0.83 -7.82 8.37
C LEU A 2 -0.32 -8.12 9.36
N SER A 3 -1.12 -7.11 9.70
CA SER A 3 -2.32 -7.31 10.53
C SER A 3 -3.32 -8.22 9.86
N LEU A 4 -3.95 -9.11 10.63
CA LEU A 4 -5.03 -9.96 10.14
C LEU A 4 -6.40 -9.59 10.70
N GLY A 5 -6.52 -8.52 11.50
CA GLY A 5 -7.78 -8.04 12.06
C GLY A 5 -8.52 -9.07 12.94
N GLN A 6 -8.56 -8.85 14.26
CA GLN A 6 -9.24 -9.77 15.19
C GLN A 6 -10.77 -9.61 15.22
N HIS A 7 -11.29 -8.51 14.67
CA HIS A 7 -12.72 -8.18 14.65
C HIS A 7 -13.23 -7.98 13.23
N PRO A 8 -14.51 -8.33 12.95
CA PRO A 8 -15.13 -8.02 11.67
C PRO A 8 -15.06 -6.51 11.39
N PRO A 9 -14.85 -6.11 10.13
CA PRO A 9 -14.91 -4.70 9.77
C PRO A 9 -16.29 -4.15 10.09
N THR A 10 -16.34 -2.93 10.62
CA THR A 10 -17.59 -2.26 11.02
C THR A 10 -18.63 -2.25 9.90
N GLU A 11 -18.19 -2.02 8.66
CA GLU A 11 -19.05 -1.94 7.47
C GLU A 11 -19.14 -3.27 6.70
N GLY A 12 -18.65 -4.38 7.27
CA GLY A 12 -18.71 -5.71 6.64
C GLY A 12 -17.67 -5.98 5.54
N TYR A 13 -16.93 -4.98 5.09
CA TYR A 13 -15.84 -5.10 4.12
C TYR A 13 -14.73 -4.07 4.38
N CYS A 14 -13.54 -4.31 3.83
CA CYS A 14 -12.45 -3.33 3.76
C CYS A 14 -12.05 -3.12 2.29
N MET A 15 -11.99 -1.87 1.85
CA MET A 15 -11.57 -1.49 0.50
C MET A 15 -10.46 -0.45 0.65
N THR A 16 -9.35 -0.66 -0.04
CA THR A 16 -8.21 0.25 0.05
C THR A 16 -7.38 0.25 -1.22
N TRP A 17 -6.58 1.29 -1.37
CA TRP A 17 -5.46 1.32 -2.28
C TRP A 17 -4.22 1.78 -1.51
N ALA A 18 -3.05 1.35 -1.96
CA ALA A 18 -1.78 1.77 -1.39
C ALA A 18 -0.86 2.30 -2.49
N GLY A 19 -0.12 3.36 -2.17
CA GLY A 19 1.01 3.83 -2.97
C GLY A 19 2.31 3.49 -2.26
N VAL A 20 3.23 2.84 -2.97
CA VAL A 20 4.55 2.45 -2.47
C VAL A 20 5.60 3.24 -3.24
N ARG A 21 6.50 3.90 -2.52
CA ARG A 21 7.72 4.50 -3.06
C ARG A 21 8.90 3.71 -2.53
N ILE A 22 9.67 3.10 -3.42
CA ILE A 22 10.86 2.34 -3.03
C ILE A 22 12.04 3.30 -3.06
N ASP A 23 12.48 3.75 -1.90
CA ASP A 23 13.63 4.66 -1.81
C ASP A 23 14.93 3.94 -2.17
N ARG A 24 15.12 2.72 -1.64
CA ARG A 24 16.24 1.82 -1.91
C ARG A 24 15.80 0.37 -1.72
N GLY A 25 16.35 -0.56 -2.48
CA GLY A 25 16.15 -1.99 -2.25
C GLY A 25 16.50 -2.85 -3.46
N TYR A 26 16.64 -4.15 -3.21
CA TYR A 26 16.88 -5.15 -4.24
C TYR A 26 16.02 -6.39 -3.97
N PHE A 27 15.77 -7.16 -5.02
CA PHE A 27 15.22 -8.50 -4.93
C PHE A 27 16.12 -9.44 -5.71
N ASP A 28 16.73 -10.40 -5.01
CA ASP A 28 17.88 -11.14 -5.52
C ASP A 28 18.99 -10.18 -6.01
N ASP A 29 19.27 -10.11 -7.30
CA ASP A 29 20.25 -9.20 -7.93
C ASP A 29 19.60 -8.01 -8.66
N VAL A 30 18.27 -7.88 -8.59
CA VAL A 30 17.51 -6.84 -9.29
C VAL A 30 17.35 -5.60 -8.42
N ASP A 31 17.87 -4.46 -8.87
CA ASP A 31 17.67 -3.15 -8.22
C ASP A 31 16.22 -2.68 -8.40
N LEU A 32 15.58 -2.33 -7.29
CA LEU A 32 14.21 -1.81 -7.23
C LEU A 32 14.15 -0.33 -6.81
N SER A 33 15.31 0.30 -6.61
CA SER A 33 15.42 1.66 -6.10
C SER A 33 14.79 2.68 -7.05
N GLY A 34 14.03 3.63 -6.49
CA GLY A 34 13.35 4.68 -7.22
C GLY A 34 12.06 4.26 -7.95
N ILE A 35 11.69 2.97 -7.90
CA ILE A 35 10.45 2.47 -8.49
C ILE A 35 9.28 2.77 -7.56
N ASN A 36 8.18 3.25 -8.15
CA ASN A 36 6.91 3.36 -7.46
C ASN A 36 6.02 2.16 -7.79
N ALA A 37 5.11 1.84 -6.89
CA ALA A 37 4.06 0.86 -7.13
C ALA A 37 2.74 1.32 -6.54
N GLY A 38 1.65 0.78 -7.08
CA GLY A 38 0.31 0.92 -6.53
C GLY A 38 -0.29 -0.44 -6.23
N LEU A 39 -1.15 -0.52 -5.24
CA LEU A 39 -1.93 -1.71 -4.92
C LEU A 39 -3.40 -1.34 -4.81
N MET A 40 -4.27 -2.25 -5.23
CA MET A 40 -5.69 -2.24 -4.91
C MET A 40 -5.99 -3.49 -4.09
N LEU A 41 -6.68 -3.34 -2.97
CA LEU A 41 -7.10 -4.43 -2.11
C LEU A 41 -8.58 -4.29 -1.75
N GLU A 42 -9.32 -5.37 -1.92
CA GLU A 42 -10.72 -5.51 -1.51
C GLU A 42 -10.84 -6.79 -0.69
N ILE A 43 -11.30 -6.64 0.55
CA ILE A 43 -11.33 -7.69 1.55
C ILE A 43 -12.77 -7.86 2.02
N PRO A 44 -13.40 -9.00 1.73
CA PRO A 44 -14.74 -9.29 2.22
C PRO A 44 -14.66 -9.74 3.68
N GLY A 45 -15.34 -9.04 4.59
CA GLY A 45 -15.39 -9.41 6.00
C GLY A 45 -14.02 -9.43 6.69
N LEU A 46 -13.76 -10.48 7.46
CA LEU A 46 -12.56 -10.62 8.29
C LEU A 46 -11.30 -10.81 7.44
N MET A 47 -10.30 -9.94 7.66
CA MET A 47 -9.00 -10.01 6.96
C MET A 47 -8.36 -11.40 7.06
N SER A 48 -8.37 -12.01 8.24
CA SER A 48 -7.85 -13.36 8.50
C SER A 48 -8.55 -14.50 7.74
N ARG A 49 -9.77 -14.29 7.26
CA ARG A 49 -10.51 -15.30 6.46
C ARG A 49 -10.09 -15.34 5.00
N GLY A 50 -9.24 -14.41 4.56
CA GLY A 50 -8.77 -14.35 3.17
C GLY A 50 -9.87 -13.96 2.19
N ASN A 51 -9.83 -14.56 0.99
CA ASN A 51 -10.68 -14.20 -0.15
C ASN A 51 -10.50 -12.74 -0.61
N TRP A 52 -9.28 -12.22 -0.49
CA TRP A 52 -8.98 -10.86 -0.93
C TRP A 52 -8.98 -10.81 -2.46
N THR A 53 -9.53 -9.74 -3.01
CA THR A 53 -9.31 -9.36 -4.39
C THR A 53 -8.21 -8.30 -4.45
N ALA A 54 -7.16 -8.56 -5.24
CA ALA A 54 -5.99 -7.68 -5.31
C ALA A 54 -5.59 -7.36 -6.75
N ALA A 55 -4.97 -6.20 -6.96
CA ALA A 55 -4.28 -5.83 -8.19
C ALA A 55 -3.02 -5.04 -7.87
N ALA A 56 -2.01 -5.13 -8.73
CA ALA A 56 -0.78 -4.36 -8.60
C ALA A 56 -0.54 -3.48 -9.84
N PHE A 57 0.01 -2.30 -9.57
CA PHE A 57 0.44 -1.34 -10.58
C PHE A 57 1.92 -1.09 -10.37
N ILE A 58 2.71 -1.18 -11.43
CA ILE A 58 4.16 -0.98 -11.38
C ILE A 58 4.52 0.19 -12.27
N ASP A 59 5.41 1.06 -11.80
CA ASP A 59 5.88 2.21 -12.56
C ASP A 59 6.41 1.78 -13.94
N GLU A 60 6.02 2.47 -15.00
CA GLU A 60 6.48 2.23 -16.37
C GLU A 60 8.01 2.35 -16.53
N ARG A 61 8.68 3.02 -15.58
CA ARG A 61 10.15 3.11 -15.53
C ARG A 61 10.82 1.83 -15.05
N ALA A 62 10.07 0.87 -14.52
CA ALA A 62 10.61 -0.39 -14.03
C ALA A 62 11.06 -1.28 -15.20
N SER A 63 12.25 -1.87 -15.07
CA SER A 63 12.74 -2.87 -16.02
C SER A 63 11.89 -4.14 -15.97
N PRO A 64 11.88 -4.99 -17.03
CA PRO A 64 11.16 -6.26 -17.00
C PRO A 64 11.53 -7.16 -15.80
N PRO A 65 12.82 -7.31 -15.41
CA PRO A 65 13.18 -8.04 -14.19
C PRO A 65 12.61 -7.41 -12.91
N ALA A 66 12.60 -6.07 -12.80
CA ALA A 66 12.03 -5.38 -11.65
C ALA A 66 10.51 -5.58 -11.56
N VAL A 67 9.83 -5.64 -12.70
CA VAL A 67 8.39 -5.92 -12.78
C VAL A 67 8.09 -7.34 -12.31
N GLU A 68 8.88 -8.32 -12.73
CA GLU A 68 8.77 -9.69 -12.27
C GLU A 68 9.02 -9.80 -10.75
N ALA A 69 10.10 -9.20 -10.26
CA ALA A 69 10.43 -9.15 -8.85
C ALA A 69 9.31 -8.55 -7.99
N LEU A 70 8.80 -7.36 -8.38
CA LEU A 70 7.70 -6.71 -7.67
C LEU A 70 6.40 -7.52 -7.75
N THR A 71 6.15 -8.19 -8.88
CA THR A 71 5.01 -9.10 -9.00
C THR A 71 5.12 -10.25 -8.01
N ARG A 72 6.30 -10.87 -7.87
CA ARG A 72 6.54 -11.94 -6.88
C ARG A 72 6.38 -11.43 -5.44
N ILE A 73 6.84 -10.23 -5.15
CA ILE A 73 6.70 -9.59 -3.82
C ILE A 73 5.22 -9.35 -3.49
N PHE A 74 4.48 -8.69 -4.37
CA PHE A 74 3.08 -8.29 -4.11
C PHE A 74 2.08 -9.44 -4.19
N THR A 75 2.45 -10.55 -4.83
CA THR A 75 1.67 -11.81 -4.80
C THR A 75 2.06 -12.72 -3.63
N GLY A 76 3.05 -12.33 -2.81
CA GLY A 76 3.54 -13.12 -1.68
C GLY A 76 4.43 -14.30 -2.05
N GLN A 77 4.72 -14.50 -3.34
CA GLN A 77 5.61 -15.57 -3.82
C GLN A 77 7.07 -15.36 -3.42
N ALA A 78 7.44 -14.13 -3.07
CA ALA A 78 8.75 -13.80 -2.49
C ALA A 78 8.96 -14.37 -1.08
N GLY A 79 7.89 -14.77 -0.37
CA GLY A 79 7.99 -15.26 1.00
C GLY A 79 8.17 -14.13 2.03
N GLY A 80 8.84 -14.42 3.14
CA GLY A 80 9.10 -13.45 4.20
C GLY A 80 7.83 -12.81 4.77
N THR A 81 7.86 -11.48 4.94
CA THR A 81 6.71 -10.71 5.48
C THR A 81 5.51 -10.64 4.53
N THR A 82 5.72 -10.88 3.23
CA THR A 82 4.64 -10.88 2.22
C THR A 82 4.08 -12.27 1.95
N ALA A 83 4.68 -13.33 2.49
CA ALA A 83 4.23 -14.73 2.31
C ALA A 83 2.73 -14.91 2.58
N LEU A 84 2.20 -14.24 3.60
CA LEU A 84 0.78 -14.31 3.96
C LEU A 84 -0.14 -13.84 2.83
N LEU A 85 0.29 -12.92 1.96
CA LEU A 85 -0.51 -12.46 0.82
C LEU A 85 -0.84 -13.61 -0.15
N SER A 86 0.09 -14.56 -0.32
CA SER A 86 -0.12 -15.72 -1.20
C SER A 86 -1.26 -16.63 -0.74
N ILE A 87 -1.59 -16.60 0.55
CA ILE A 87 -2.66 -17.39 1.17
C ILE A 87 -3.97 -16.60 1.21
N LEU A 88 -3.89 -15.28 1.46
CA LEU A 88 -5.06 -14.44 1.71
C LEU A 88 -5.72 -13.95 0.41
N VAL A 89 -4.96 -13.78 -0.67
CA VAL A 89 -5.47 -13.33 -1.97
C VAL A 89 -6.11 -14.50 -2.71
N GLY A 90 -7.45 -14.55 -2.69
CA GLY A 90 -8.22 -15.54 -3.43
C GLY A 90 -8.42 -15.18 -4.90
N ARG A 91 -8.34 -13.88 -5.24
CA ARG A 91 -8.50 -13.39 -6.62
C ARG A 91 -7.48 -12.30 -6.95
N PHE A 92 -6.56 -12.60 -7.85
CA PHE A 92 -5.65 -11.60 -8.39
C PHE A 92 -6.13 -11.11 -9.76
N LEU A 93 -6.31 -9.80 -9.91
CA LEU A 93 -6.80 -9.18 -11.15
C LEU A 93 -5.68 -8.90 -12.16
N GLY A 94 -4.43 -9.06 -11.74
CA GLY A 94 -3.24 -8.92 -12.57
C GLY A 94 -2.36 -7.74 -12.19
N VAL A 95 -1.34 -7.54 -13.01
CA VAL A 95 -0.34 -6.48 -12.91
C VAL A 95 -0.46 -5.56 -14.12
N GLN A 96 -0.41 -4.26 -13.90
CA GLN A 96 -0.34 -3.27 -14.99
C GLN A 96 0.89 -2.40 -14.83
N GLN A 97 1.65 -2.25 -15.90
CA GLN A 97 2.73 -1.27 -15.98
C GLN A 97 2.14 0.07 -16.44
N VAL A 98 2.28 1.12 -15.64
CA VAL A 98 1.60 2.41 -15.82
C VAL A 98 2.48 3.56 -15.33
N PRO A 99 2.28 4.81 -15.80
CA PRO A 99 2.94 5.96 -15.20
C PRO A 99 2.48 6.13 -13.75
N ILE A 100 3.42 6.23 -12.82
CA ILE A 100 3.14 6.47 -11.40
C ILE A 100 3.93 7.68 -10.92
N ARG A 101 3.24 8.63 -10.29
CA ARG A 101 3.85 9.79 -9.64
C ARG A 101 3.69 9.65 -8.13
N TYR A 102 4.80 9.81 -7.41
CA TYR A 102 4.82 9.92 -5.96
C TYR A 102 5.69 11.10 -5.59
N GLU A 103 5.09 12.12 -4.98
CA GLU A 103 5.79 13.32 -4.49
C GLU A 103 5.47 13.53 -3.01
N VAL A 104 6.46 14.04 -2.26
CA VAL A 104 6.26 14.52 -0.89
C VAL A 104 6.55 16.01 -0.87
N LYS A 105 5.56 16.82 -0.48
CA LYS A 105 5.67 18.27 -0.34
C LYS A 105 5.15 18.66 1.04
N ASP A 106 5.99 19.28 1.87
CA ASP A 106 5.62 19.70 3.22
C ASP A 106 4.96 18.56 4.04
N ASP A 107 5.58 17.37 4.00
CA ASP A 107 5.08 16.11 4.57
C ASP A 107 3.75 15.56 4.01
N VAL A 108 3.14 16.23 3.04
CA VAL A 108 1.96 15.75 2.31
C VAL A 108 2.39 14.82 1.17
N ARG A 109 1.77 13.64 1.11
CA ARG A 109 2.04 12.63 0.09
C ARG A 109 1.05 12.82 -1.05
N HIS A 110 1.58 13.05 -2.24
CA HIS A 110 0.84 13.12 -3.49
C HIS A 110 1.15 11.86 -4.29
N PHE A 111 0.13 11.01 -4.46
CA PHE A 111 0.23 9.78 -5.25
C PHE A 111 -0.75 9.83 -6.41
N GLU A 112 -0.29 9.51 -7.60
CA GLU A 112 -1.12 9.48 -8.80
C GLU A 112 -0.75 8.32 -9.71
N ILE A 113 -1.79 7.62 -10.15
CA ILE A 113 -1.77 6.79 -11.36
C ILE A 113 -2.81 7.41 -12.29
N PRO A 114 -2.42 8.10 -13.38
CA PRO A 114 -3.32 8.89 -14.20
C PRO A 114 -4.59 8.11 -14.60
N LYS A 115 -5.76 8.73 -14.36
CA LYS A 115 -7.11 8.18 -14.59
C LYS A 115 -7.52 7.00 -13.69
N LEU A 116 -6.60 6.39 -12.95
CA LEU A 116 -6.85 5.19 -12.14
C LEU A 116 -6.89 5.49 -10.64
N ILE A 117 -5.90 6.20 -10.10
CA ILE A 117 -5.78 6.51 -8.67
C ILE A 117 -5.34 7.96 -8.49
N GLU A 118 -6.01 8.69 -7.60
CA GLU A 118 -5.61 10.03 -7.15
C GLU A 118 -5.62 10.05 -5.61
N GLY A 119 -4.46 10.34 -5.02
CA GLY A 119 -4.26 10.37 -3.57
C GLY A 119 -3.52 11.62 -3.11
N VAL A 120 -4.07 12.30 -2.12
CA VAL A 120 -3.40 13.35 -1.34
C VAL A 120 -3.61 13.04 0.13
N VAL A 121 -2.52 12.73 0.83
CA VAL A 121 -2.54 12.26 2.22
C VAL A 121 -1.71 13.20 3.09
N SER A 122 -2.37 13.82 4.07
CA SER A 122 -1.77 14.79 4.98
C SER A 122 -1.65 14.21 6.38
N PRO A 123 -0.53 14.43 7.09
CA PRO A 123 -0.38 13.98 8.47
C PRO A 123 -1.30 14.75 9.42
N ILE A 124 -1.76 14.07 10.48
CA ILE A 124 -2.47 14.72 11.57
C ILE A 124 -1.44 15.35 12.52
N PRO A 125 -1.53 16.65 12.84
CA PRO A 125 -0.63 17.30 13.79
C PRO A 125 -0.62 16.59 15.15
N GLY A 126 0.55 16.52 15.77
CA GLY A 126 0.71 16.07 17.15
C GLY A 126 0.50 17.21 18.14
N ASN A 127 0.46 16.88 19.44
CA ASN A 127 0.35 17.87 20.51
C ASN A 127 1.61 18.76 20.66
N LYS A 128 2.76 18.29 20.18
CA LYS A 128 4.00 19.07 20.14
C LYS A 128 4.12 19.75 18.79
N ALA A 129 4.43 21.04 18.80
CA ALA A 129 4.59 21.82 17.58
C ALA A 129 5.67 21.23 16.67
N GLY A 130 5.34 21.04 15.39
CA GLY A 130 6.24 20.44 14.40
C GLY A 130 6.30 18.91 14.40
N GLU A 131 5.58 18.24 15.31
CA GLU A 131 5.48 16.78 15.33
C GLU A 131 4.12 16.32 14.77
N HIS A 132 4.07 15.08 14.28
CA HIS A 132 2.85 14.44 13.78
C HIS A 132 2.35 13.40 14.78
N THR A 133 1.04 13.14 14.76
CA THR A 133 0.44 12.03 15.52
C THR A 133 0.97 10.70 14.98
N THR A 134 1.55 9.88 15.86
CA THR A 134 2.13 8.58 15.50
C THR A 134 1.69 7.49 16.47
N ILE A 135 1.57 6.27 15.95
CA ILE A 135 1.44 5.04 16.72
C ILE A 135 2.78 4.34 16.65
N GLU A 136 3.39 4.09 17.81
CA GLU A 136 4.68 3.38 17.93
C GLU A 136 4.49 2.03 18.61
N ASN A 137 5.47 1.13 18.45
CA ASN A 137 5.44 -0.24 18.98
C ASN A 137 4.24 -1.06 18.48
N SER A 138 3.81 -0.82 17.23
CA SER A 138 2.66 -1.51 16.66
C SER A 138 3.00 -2.95 16.26
N GLN A 139 2.32 -3.92 16.85
CA GLN A 139 2.14 -5.27 16.27
C GLN A 139 0.91 -5.35 15.37
N TYR A 140 0.12 -4.28 15.35
CA TYR A 140 -1.14 -4.21 14.65
C TYR A 140 -0.98 -3.88 13.17
N TRP A 141 0.18 -3.42 12.69
CA TRP A 141 0.33 -2.98 11.31
C TRP A 141 1.67 -3.37 10.70
N ILE A 142 1.86 -3.10 9.41
CA ILE A 142 3.04 -3.51 8.64
C ILE A 142 4.36 -2.86 9.11
N SER A 143 4.28 -1.73 9.82
CA SER A 143 5.42 -1.02 10.39
C SER A 143 5.26 -0.87 11.91
N SER A 144 6.37 -0.87 12.62
CA SER A 144 6.44 -0.59 14.06
C SER A 144 6.12 0.88 14.39
N LYS A 145 6.24 1.78 13.41
CA LYS A 145 5.86 3.19 13.49
C LYS A 145 4.89 3.55 12.38
N VAL A 146 3.70 4.00 12.76
CA VAL A 146 2.63 4.40 11.83
C VAL A 146 2.32 5.87 12.05
N MET A 147 2.45 6.68 11.01
CA MET A 147 1.99 8.06 11.03
C MET A 147 0.50 8.10 10.71
N VAL A 148 -0.28 8.72 11.61
CA VAL A 148 -1.72 8.89 11.41
C VAL A 148 -1.94 10.06 10.46
N CYS A 149 -2.70 9.81 9.41
CA CYS A 149 -2.96 10.77 8.34
C CYS A 149 -4.46 10.84 8.02
N LYS A 150 -4.80 11.84 7.21
CA LYS A 150 -6.12 11.99 6.58
C LYS A 150 -5.95 12.04 5.08
N ALA A 151 -6.86 11.37 4.37
CA ALA A 151 -6.96 11.49 2.92
C ALA A 151 -7.70 12.78 2.55
N GLU A 152 -6.99 13.82 2.12
CA GLU A 152 -7.60 15.04 1.57
C GLU A 152 -8.24 14.75 0.21
N ARG A 153 -7.59 13.90 -0.59
CA ARG A 153 -8.14 13.29 -1.79
C ARG A 153 -7.80 11.81 -1.80
N SER A 154 -8.75 10.97 -2.18
CA SER A 154 -8.53 9.54 -2.34
C SER A 154 -9.60 8.98 -3.26
N LYS A 155 -9.24 8.74 -4.52
CA LYS A 155 -10.12 8.19 -5.54
C LYS A 155 -9.45 7.02 -6.22
N LEU A 156 -10.23 6.01 -6.52
CA LEU A 156 -9.80 4.87 -7.32
C LEU A 156 -10.89 4.53 -8.35
N ARG A 157 -10.50 4.38 -9.61
CA ARG A 157 -11.36 3.93 -10.71
C ARG A 157 -10.63 2.92 -11.58
N VAL A 158 -10.76 1.64 -11.24
CA VAL A 158 -10.10 0.55 -11.97
C VAL A 158 -10.85 -0.76 -11.78
N PHE A 159 -10.75 -1.68 -12.76
CA PHE A 159 -11.41 -3.00 -12.72
C PHE A 159 -12.91 -2.94 -12.35
N GLY A 160 -13.64 -1.93 -12.87
CA GLY A 160 -15.06 -1.74 -12.59
C GLY A 160 -15.39 -1.16 -11.20
N ARG A 161 -14.38 -0.87 -10.37
CA ARG A 161 -14.54 -0.18 -9.08
C ARG A 161 -14.50 1.32 -9.26
N ASN A 162 -15.23 2.04 -8.41
CA ASN A 162 -15.23 3.49 -8.34
C ASN A 162 -15.38 3.89 -6.87
N TRP A 163 -14.25 4.12 -6.20
CA TRP A 163 -14.18 4.42 -4.78
C TRP A 163 -13.77 5.86 -4.53
N ASN A 164 -14.30 6.43 -3.45
CA ASN A 164 -13.90 7.73 -2.94
C ASN A 164 -13.78 7.64 -1.41
N PHE A 165 -12.57 7.85 -0.90
CA PHE A 165 -12.25 7.83 0.53
C PHE A 165 -11.78 9.19 1.04
N ALA A 166 -12.04 10.29 0.31
CA ALA A 166 -11.75 11.63 0.79
C ALA A 166 -12.38 11.87 2.17
N GLY A 167 -11.62 12.50 3.06
CA GLY A 167 -11.98 12.77 4.44
C GLY A 167 -11.80 11.60 5.43
N ARG A 168 -11.45 10.39 4.96
CA ARG A 168 -11.27 9.20 5.81
C ARG A 168 -9.84 9.08 6.35
N SER A 169 -9.66 8.14 7.29
CA SER A 169 -8.34 7.76 7.82
C SER A 169 -7.42 7.31 6.69
N ALA A 170 -6.15 7.65 6.83
CA ALA A 170 -5.06 7.13 6.04
C ALA A 170 -3.84 6.96 6.93
N GLU A 171 -2.90 6.12 6.51
CA GLU A 171 -1.70 5.83 7.28
C GLU A 171 -0.48 5.94 6.36
N VAL A 172 0.57 6.60 6.85
CA VAL A 172 1.89 6.55 6.20
C VAL A 172 2.82 5.73 7.06
N CYS A 173 3.40 4.70 6.44
CA CYS A 173 4.25 3.74 7.12
C CYS A 173 5.62 3.73 6.43
N PRO A 174 6.70 4.20 7.07
CA PRO A 174 8.04 3.85 6.63
C PRO A 174 8.22 2.34 6.81
N LEU A 175 8.68 1.67 5.76
CA LEU A 175 8.89 0.24 5.74
C LEU A 175 10.36 -0.05 5.44
N ASP A 176 10.91 -0.96 6.23
CA ASP A 176 12.17 -1.61 5.93
C ASP A 176 11.86 -3.10 5.76
N TRP A 177 11.98 -3.59 4.52
CA TRP A 177 11.82 -4.99 4.16
C TRP A 177 13.20 -5.60 3.91
N GLY A 178 13.94 -5.81 5.00
CA GLY A 178 15.09 -6.69 5.02
C GLY A 178 14.66 -8.11 5.41
N ASN A 179 15.18 -9.11 4.70
CA ASN A 179 15.55 -10.35 5.39
C ASN A 179 16.80 -9.96 6.19
N GLY A 180 16.74 -10.07 7.52
CA GLY A 180 17.80 -9.57 8.41
C GLY A 180 19.21 -10.05 8.06
#